data_AF-A0A432S4U6-F1
#
_entry.id   AF-A0A432S4U6-F1
#
_cell.length_a   1.000
_cell.length_b   1.000
_cell.length_c   1.000
_cell.angle_alpha   90.00
_cell.angle_beta   90.00
_cell.angle_gamma   90.00
#
_symmetry.space_group_name_H-M   'P 1'
#
loop_
_entity.id
_entity.type
_entity.pdbx_description
1 polymer ?
#
loop_
_entity_poly.entity_id
_entity_poly.type
_entity_poly.pdbx_seq_one_letter_code
_entity_poly.pdbx_strand_id
1 'polypeptide(L)'
;MKKLKIFIFVLVFLTTFVFTFPLKTVVSYFLSSNNFLFSKIDGNIFKFNIKDLENRYVYIKNLKIDNKIFKQNIFFNKNLEISYKPFNKNLSIRFNKFDTSKVLK
;
A
#
# COMPACT_ATOMS: atom_id res chain seq x y z
N MET A 1 -38.20 -4.46 11.06
CA MET A 1 -37.99 -4.35 9.59
C MET A 1 -37.12 -3.15 9.17
N LYS A 2 -37.34 -1.91 9.65
CA LYS A 2 -36.53 -0.73 9.24
C LYS A 2 -35.01 -0.90 9.49
N LYS A 3 -34.62 -1.40 10.67
CA LYS A 3 -33.20 -1.65 11.02
C LYS A 3 -32.51 -2.63 10.05
N LEU A 4 -33.22 -3.68 9.62
CA LEU A 4 -32.70 -4.67 8.66
C LEU A 4 -32.45 -4.05 7.29
N LYS A 5 -33.37 -3.20 6.80
CA LYS A 5 -33.21 -2.48 5.52
C LYS A 5 -31.99 -1.53 5.55
N ILE A 6 -31.82 -0.80 6.66
CA ILE A 6 -30.65 0.08 6.86
C ILE A 6 -29.35 -0.74 6.86
N PHE A 7 -29.34 -1.87 7.57
CA PHE A 7 -28.17 -2.75 7.60
C PHE A 7 -27.78 -3.26 6.21
N ILE A 8 -28.75 -3.74 5.43
CA ILE A 8 -28.51 -4.21 4.06
C ILE A 8 -28.01 -3.06 3.17
N PHE A 9 -28.62 -1.87 3.28
CA PHE A 9 -28.18 -0.70 2.53
C PHE A 9 -26.73 -0.33 2.84
N VAL A 10 -26.35 -0.27 4.12
CA VAL A 10 -24.97 0.04 4.54
C VAL A 10 -24.00 -1.02 4.04
N LEU A 11 -24.37 -2.31 4.12
CA LEU A 11 -23.55 -3.40 3.61
C LEU A 11 -23.29 -3.25 2.10
N VAL A 12 -24.34 -3.04 1.30
CA VAL A 12 -24.25 -2.88 -0.16
C VAL A 12 -23.48 -1.61 -0.52
N PHE A 13 -23.69 -0.52 0.20
CA PHE A 13 -22.95 0.72 0.01
C PHE A 13 -21.46 0.53 0.26
N LEU A 14 -21.07 -0.09 1.38
CA LEU A 14 -19.68 -0.32 1.74
C LEU A 14 -18.99 -1.27 0.76
N THR A 15 -19.66 -2.35 0.35
CA THR A 15 -19.08 -3.27 -0.64
C THR A 15 -18.88 -2.56 -1.97
N THR A 16 -19.89 -1.83 -2.46
CA THR A 16 -19.80 -1.07 -3.71
C THR A 16 -18.67 -0.05 -3.63
N PHE A 17 -18.60 0.73 -2.54
CA PHE A 17 -17.57 1.73 -2.31
C PHE A 17 -16.16 1.13 -2.37
N VAL A 18 -15.94 -0.03 -1.72
CA VAL A 18 -14.65 -0.72 -1.74
C VAL A 18 -14.24 -1.14 -3.16
N PHE A 19 -15.18 -1.56 -4.00
CA PHE A 19 -14.91 -1.98 -5.37
C PHE A 19 -14.77 -0.80 -6.35
N THR A 20 -15.47 0.31 -6.12
CA THR A 20 -15.45 1.49 -6.99
C THR A 20 -14.48 2.57 -6.53
N PHE A 21 -13.77 2.36 -5.41
CA PHE A 21 -12.85 3.34 -4.86
C PHE A 21 -11.77 3.74 -5.89
N PRO A 22 -11.61 5.04 -6.20
CA PRO A 22 -10.68 5.52 -7.22
C PRO A 22 -9.24 5.56 -6.70
N LEU A 23 -8.71 4.40 -6.30
CA LEU A 23 -7.41 4.26 -5.64
C LEU A 23 -6.30 4.96 -6.44
N LYS A 24 -6.25 4.71 -7.75
CA LYS A 24 -5.21 5.25 -8.62
C LYS A 24 -5.17 6.77 -8.52
N THR A 25 -6.32 7.44 -8.62
CA THR A 25 -6.40 8.90 -8.55
C THR A 25 -5.96 9.42 -7.18
N VAL A 26 -6.44 8.80 -6.10
CA VAL A 26 -6.10 9.22 -4.72
C VAL A 26 -4.61 9.05 -4.43
N VAL A 27 -4.04 7.89 -4.77
CA VAL A 27 -2.62 7.61 -4.54
C VAL A 27 -1.74 8.47 -5.43
N SER A 28 -2.09 8.63 -6.72
CA SER A 28 -1.38 9.54 -7.63
C SER A 28 -1.34 10.96 -7.08
N TYR A 29 -2.49 11.49 -6.67
CA TYR A 29 -2.59 12.83 -6.10
C TYR A 29 -1.70 12.99 -4.86
N PHE A 30 -1.74 12.01 -3.95
CA PHE A 30 -0.91 12.03 -2.74
C PHE A 30 0.59 11.99 -3.06
N LEU A 31 1.03 11.12 -3.98
CA LEU A 31 2.44 11.01 -4.36
C LEU A 31 2.94 12.28 -5.05
N SER A 32 2.20 12.79 -6.03
CA SER A 32 2.56 14.01 -6.75
C SER A 32 2.62 15.23 -5.82
N SER A 33 1.70 15.33 -4.84
CA SER A 33 1.71 16.40 -3.83
C SER A 33 2.95 16.35 -2.92
N ASN A 34 3.64 15.21 -2.84
CA ASN A 34 4.85 15.01 -2.05
C ASN A 34 6.12 14.91 -2.93
N ASN A 35 6.06 15.42 -4.18
CA ASN A 35 7.16 15.41 -5.16
C ASN A 35 7.66 14.00 -5.53
N PHE A 36 6.80 12.99 -5.46
CA PHE A 36 7.11 11.67 -5.99
C PHE A 36 6.67 11.55 -7.45
N LEU A 37 7.60 11.11 -8.30
CA LEU A 37 7.35 10.64 -9.66
C LEU A 37 7.11 9.13 -9.63
N PHE A 38 6.28 8.65 -10.56
CA PHE A 38 6.00 7.22 -10.69
C PHE A 38 5.57 6.91 -12.13
N SER A 39 5.90 5.72 -12.63
CA SER A 39 5.52 5.31 -13.99
C SER A 39 4.10 4.74 -14.04
N LYS A 40 3.72 3.95 -13.04
CA LYS A 40 2.44 3.23 -13.04
C LYS A 40 1.97 2.89 -11.64
N ILE A 41 0.64 2.97 -11.43
CA ILE A 41 -0.05 2.45 -10.25
C ILE A 41 -1.10 1.44 -10.73
N ASP A 42 -1.01 0.22 -10.22
CA ASP A 42 -1.89 -0.91 -10.55
C ASP A 42 -2.50 -1.51 -9.28
N GLY A 43 -3.76 -1.93 -9.34
CA GLY A 43 -4.43 -2.68 -8.26
C GLY A 43 -5.64 -1.97 -7.65
N ASN A 44 -6.00 -2.39 -6.44
CA ASN A 44 -7.17 -1.93 -5.69
C ASN A 44 -6.82 -1.59 -4.23
N ILE A 45 -7.81 -1.15 -3.45
CA ILE A 45 -7.60 -0.69 -2.07
C ILE A 45 -6.97 -1.72 -1.14
N PHE A 46 -7.16 -3.02 -1.40
CA PHE A 46 -6.55 -4.10 -0.62
C PHE A 46 -5.14 -4.44 -1.07
N LYS A 47 -4.84 -4.25 -2.36
CA LYS A 47 -3.56 -4.64 -2.92
C LYS A 47 -3.25 -3.81 -4.14
N PHE A 48 -2.19 -3.02 -4.05
CA PHE A 48 -1.71 -2.23 -5.16
C PHE A 48 -0.20 -2.17 -5.25
N ASN A 49 0.28 -1.77 -6.42
CA ASN A 49 1.68 -1.74 -6.77
C ASN A 49 1.99 -0.44 -7.50
N ILE A 50 3.09 0.18 -7.11
CA ILE A 50 3.63 1.40 -7.73
C ILE A 50 4.97 1.03 -8.36
N LYS A 51 5.13 1.36 -9.64
CA LYS A 51 6.37 1.15 -10.39
C LYS A 51 7.15 2.46 -10.52
N ASP A 52 8.46 2.34 -10.45
CA ASP A 52 9.43 3.42 -10.63
C ASP A 52 9.12 4.64 -9.75
N LEU A 53 8.89 4.39 -8.47
CA LEU A 53 8.63 5.46 -7.50
C LEU A 53 9.93 6.19 -7.20
N GLU A 54 9.99 7.47 -7.53
CA GLU A 54 11.20 8.28 -7.43
C GLU A 54 10.93 9.62 -6.75
N ASN A 55 11.85 10.07 -5.92
CA ASN A 55 11.98 11.45 -5.47
C ASN A 55 13.48 11.78 -5.42
N ARG A 56 13.85 13.02 -5.14
CA ARG A 56 15.22 13.54 -5.10
C ARG A 56 16.24 12.67 -4.34
N TYR A 57 15.79 11.90 -3.35
CA TYR A 57 16.66 11.10 -2.48
C TYR A 57 16.51 9.59 -2.63
N VAL A 58 15.43 9.11 -3.23
CA VAL A 58 15.04 7.70 -3.15
C VAL A 58 14.43 7.26 -4.47
N TYR A 59 14.94 6.16 -5.02
CA TYR A 59 14.35 5.46 -6.15
C TYR A 59 13.97 4.03 -5.75
N ILE A 60 12.71 3.66 -6.00
CA ILE A 60 12.14 2.34 -5.71
C ILE A 60 11.51 1.81 -7.00
N LYS A 61 12.17 0.82 -7.61
CA LYS A 61 11.71 0.19 -8.85
C LYS A 61 10.31 -0.41 -8.74
N ASN A 62 10.01 -1.09 -7.64
CA ASN A 62 8.71 -1.71 -7.42
C ASN A 62 8.32 -1.69 -5.94
N LEU A 63 7.24 -0.96 -5.63
CA LEU A 63 6.64 -0.84 -4.31
C LEU A 63 5.28 -1.52 -4.30
N LYS A 64 5.15 -2.59 -3.53
CA LYS A 64 3.88 -3.33 -3.41
C LYS A 64 3.29 -3.11 -2.02
N ILE A 65 2.02 -2.74 -1.96
CA ILE A 65 1.29 -2.50 -0.72
C ILE A 65 0.11 -3.48 -0.65
N ASP A 66 0.12 -4.33 0.36
CA ASP A 66 -0.98 -5.23 0.71
C ASP A 66 -1.65 -4.69 2.00
N ASN A 67 -2.84 -4.12 1.86
CA ASN A 67 -3.69 -3.66 2.95
C ASN A 67 -4.65 -4.76 3.41
N LYS A 68 -4.49 -5.19 4.66
CA LYS A 68 -5.46 -6.00 5.40
C LYS A 68 -6.07 -5.11 6.49
N ILE A 69 -7.29 -5.44 6.91
CA ILE A 69 -8.06 -4.69 7.92
C ILE A 69 -7.20 -4.33 9.15
N PHE A 70 -6.36 -5.26 9.63
CA PHE A 70 -5.55 -5.07 10.83
C PHE A 70 -4.04 -4.92 10.57
N LYS A 71 -3.62 -4.90 9.31
CA LYS A 71 -2.19 -4.93 8.95
C LYS A 71 -1.96 -4.40 7.55
N GLN A 72 -1.04 -3.46 7.38
CA GLN A 72 -0.53 -3.03 6.09
C GLN A 72 0.88 -3.60 5.90
N ASN A 73 1.10 -4.28 4.78
CA ASN A 73 2.41 -4.79 4.40
C ASN A 73 2.91 -4.01 3.18
N ILE A 74 4.12 -3.47 3.24
CA ILE A 74 4.79 -2.71 2.20
C ILE A 74 6.05 -3.48 1.81
N PHE A 75 6.20 -3.80 0.54
CA PHE A 75 7.34 -4.57 0.02
C PHE A 75 8.14 -3.72 -0.97
N PHE A 76 9.45 -3.64 -0.76
CA PHE A 76 10.40 -2.96 -1.63
C PHE A 76 11.32 -3.99 -2.28
N ASN A 77 11.30 -4.07 -3.62
CA ASN A 77 12.30 -4.77 -4.42
C ASN A 77 12.70 -6.18 -3.91
N LYS A 78 11.72 -6.99 -3.47
CA LYS A 78 11.84 -8.35 -2.88
C LYS A 78 12.65 -8.50 -1.59
N ASN A 79 13.44 -7.50 -1.20
CA ASN A 79 14.44 -7.62 -0.15
C ASN A 79 14.02 -6.99 1.19
N LEU A 80 13.02 -6.10 1.18
CA LEU A 80 12.58 -5.39 2.38
C LEU A 80 11.05 -5.44 2.49
N GLU A 81 10.56 -5.93 3.63
CA GLU A 81 9.15 -5.91 4.02
C GLU A 81 8.98 -5.01 5.24
N ILE A 82 8.15 -3.97 5.13
CA ILE A 82 7.65 -3.18 6.25
C ILE A 82 6.23 -3.65 6.55
N SER A 83 6.00 -4.08 7.77
CA SER A 83 4.69 -4.49 8.26
C SER A 83 4.24 -3.46 9.31
N TYR A 84 3.13 -2.79 9.04
CA TYR A 84 2.53 -1.80 9.93
C TYR A 84 1.17 -2.31 10.46
N LYS A 85 0.99 -2.29 11.78
CA LYS A 85 -0.28 -2.62 12.44
C LYS A 85 -0.92 -1.34 12.97
N PRO A 86 -1.91 -0.75 12.26
CA PRO A 86 -2.44 0.57 12.58
C PRO A 86 -3.03 0.67 13.99
N PHE A 87 -3.76 -0.35 14.45
CA PHE A 87 -4.39 -0.35 15.78
C PHE A 87 -3.39 -0.44 16.93
N ASN A 88 -2.26 -1.12 16.72
CA ASN A 88 -1.24 -1.30 17.74
C ASN A 88 -0.09 -0.30 17.58
N LYS A 89 -0.14 0.56 16.56
CA LYS A 89 0.95 1.47 16.14
C LYS A 89 2.32 0.78 16.03
N ASN A 90 2.31 -0.52 15.74
CA ASN A 90 3.53 -1.32 15.66
C ASN A 90 4.03 -1.36 14.21
N LEU A 91 5.29 -1.02 14.02
CA LEU A 91 5.99 -1.10 12.75
C LEU A 91 7.13 -2.13 12.89
N SER A 92 7.17 -3.11 12.00
CA SER A 92 8.25 -4.10 11.96
C SER A 92 8.87 -4.10 10.57
N ILE A 93 10.20 -4.00 10.51
CA ILE A 93 10.97 -4.03 9.28
C ILE A 93 11.68 -5.38 9.23
N ARG A 94 11.50 -6.13 8.13
CA ARG A 94 12.17 -7.40 7.88
C ARG A 94 13.00 -7.28 6.60
N PHE A 95 14.30 -7.53 6.74
CA PHE A 95 15.22 -7.65 5.60
C PHE A 95 15.34 -9.13 5.25
N ASN A 96 15.01 -9.50 4.01
CA ASN A 96 15.07 -10.89 3.57
C ASN A 96 16.50 -11.34 3.21
N LYS A 97 17.41 -10.41 2.92
CA LYS A 97 18.84 -10.66 2.74
C LYS A 97 19.63 -9.42 3.15
N PHE A 98 20.34 -9.49 4.27
CA PHE A 98 21.54 -8.67 4.45
C PHE A 98 22.61 -9.34 3.58
N ASP A 99 22.89 -8.77 2.41
CA ASP A 99 23.94 -9.27 1.52
C ASP A 99 25.30 -8.88 2.12
N THR A 100 25.73 -9.60 3.16
CA THR A 100 27.02 -9.41 3.83
C THR A 100 28.21 -9.71 2.91
N SER A 101 27.94 -10.25 1.72
CA SER A 101 28.94 -10.56 0.69
C SER A 101 29.64 -9.34 0.08
N LYS A 102 29.09 -8.12 0.24
CA LYS A 102 29.68 -6.87 -0.31
C LYS A 102 30.51 -6.05 0.68
N VAL A 103 30.50 -6.38 1.97
CA VAL A 103 31.28 -5.66 2.99
C VAL A 103 32.68 -6.27 3.16
N LEU A 104 32.92 -7.45 2.58
CA LEU A 104 34.22 -8.10 2.54
C LEU A 104 34.79 -8.06 1.13
N LYS A 105 35.36 -6.93 0.74
CA LYS A 105 36.45 -6.85 -0.25
C LYS A 105 37.25 -5.58 -0.06
#